data_AF-A0A369T1K2-F1
#
_entry.id   AF-A0A369T1K2-F1
#
_cell.length_a   1.000
_cell.length_b   1.000
_cell.length_c   1.000
_cell.angle_alpha   90.00
_cell.angle_beta   90.00
_cell.angle_gamma   90.00
#
_symmetry.space_group_name_H-M   'P 1'
#
loop_
_entity.id
_entity.type
_entity.pdbx_description
1 polymer ?
#
loop_
_entity_poly.entity_id
_entity_poly.type
_entity_poly.pdbx_seq_one_letter_code
_entity_poly.pdbx_strand_id
1 'polypeptide(L)' 'MPKKKTINRKVCRNCKAILPYNVVKCPYCGSSDFVEEYAGFVIIINSEKSQIAREKNLKEGIWAIKLF' A
#
# COMPACT_ATOMS: atom_id res chain seq x y z
N MET A 1 -16.56 18.57 17.04
CA MET A 1 -15.22 18.56 16.39
C MET A 1 -15.40 18.03 14.98
N PRO A 2 -15.04 18.76 13.93
CA PRO A 2 -15.20 18.25 12.56
C PRO A 2 -14.26 17.06 12.41
N LYS A 3 -14.80 15.88 12.10
CA LYS A 3 -14.02 14.67 11.84
C LYS A 3 -13.06 14.99 10.69
N LYS A 4 -11.77 15.07 11.00
CA LYS A 4 -10.68 15.28 10.06
C LYS A 4 -10.93 14.32 8.89
N LYS A 5 -11.15 14.84 7.68
CA LYS A 5 -11.42 14.04 6.48
C LYS A 5 -10.15 13.28 6.15
N THR A 6 -9.90 12.19 6.86
CA THR A 6 -8.81 11.27 6.62
C THR A 6 -9.05 10.68 5.25
N ILE A 7 -8.05 10.81 4.38
CA ILE A 7 -8.03 10.04 3.14
C ILE A 7 -7.98 8.58 3.60
N ASN A 8 -9.13 7.89 3.63
CA ASN A 8 -9.21 6.51 4.07
C ASN A 8 -8.45 5.67 3.04
N ARG A 9 -7.28 5.18 3.43
CA ARG A 9 -6.48 4.24 2.68
C ARG A 9 -6.59 2.90 3.36
N LYS A 10 -6.53 1.85 2.55
CA LYS A 10 -6.44 0.47 3.03
C LYS A 10 -5.22 -0.19 2.43
N VAL A 11 -4.74 -1.23 3.10
CA VAL A 11 -3.52 -1.92 2.71
C VAL A 11 -3.85 -3.36 2.41
N CYS A 12 -3.39 -3.86 1.27
CA CYS A 12 -3.52 -5.26 0.92
C CYS A 12 -2.71 -6.12 1.90
N ARG A 13 -3.32 -7.07 2.61
CA ARG A 13 -2.59 -7.96 3.54
C ARG A 13 -1.55 -8.82 2.82
N ASN A 14 -1.86 -9.20 1.58
CA ASN A 14 -1.04 -10.12 0.80
C ASN A 14 0.26 -9.48 0.27
N CYS A 15 0.18 -8.26 -0.26
CA CYS A 15 1.34 -7.60 -0.90
C CYS A 15 1.74 -6.25 -0.28
N LYS A 16 1.02 -5.78 0.75
CA LYS A 16 1.25 -4.50 1.45
C LYS A 16 1.05 -3.23 0.61
N ALA A 17 0.43 -3.33 -0.56
CA ALA A 17 0.08 -2.15 -1.36
C ALA A 17 -0.95 -1.29 -0.62
N ILE A 18 -0.67 0.00 -0.50
CA ILE A 18 -1.57 1.00 0.06
C ILE A 18 -2.44 1.54 -1.07
N LEU A 19 -3.75 1.39 -0.95
CA LEU A 19 -4.73 1.66 -1.99
C LEU A 19 -5.84 2.58 -1.47
N PRO A 20 -6.49 3.33 -2.37
CA PRO A 20 -7.75 4.01 -2.05
C PRO A 20 -8.83 3.03 -1.56
N TYR A 21 -9.70 3.49 -0.66
CA TYR A 21 -10.72 2.63 -0.04
C TYR A 21 -11.72 2.00 -1.03
N ASN A 22 -12.00 2.70 -2.14
CA ASN A 22 -12.92 2.24 -3.19
C ASN A 22 -12.37 1.09 -4.05
N VAL A 23 -11.10 0.70 -3.92
CA VAL A 23 -10.50 -0.38 -4.70
C VAL A 23 -11.01 -1.74 -4.21
N VAL A 24 -11.82 -2.45 -5.00
CA VAL A 24 -12.42 -3.73 -4.59
C VAL A 24 -11.42 -4.90 -4.62
N LYS A 25 -10.52 -4.92 -5.60
CA LYS A 25 -9.45 -5.92 -5.74
C LYS A 25 -8.10 -5.24 -5.91
N CYS A 26 -7.08 -5.79 -5.26
CA CYS A 26 -5.73 -5.27 -5.32
C CYS A 26 -5.19 -5.36 -6.77
N PRO A 27 -4.80 -4.25 -7.41
CA PRO A 27 -4.28 -4.27 -8.78
C PRO A 27 -2.91 -4.93 -8.88
N TYR A 28 -2.21 -5.13 -7.74
CA TYR A 28 -0.88 -5.72 -7.71
C TYR A 28 -0.89 -7.25 -7.58
N CYS A 29 -1.89 -7.84 -6.90
CA CYS A 29 -1.92 -9.29 -6.63
C CYS A 29 -3.31 -9.95 -6.74
N GLY A 30 -4.37 -9.20 -7.04
CA GLY A 30 -5.73 -9.71 -7.18
C GLY A 30 -6.50 -9.97 -5.89
N SER A 31 -5.85 -9.93 -4.73
CA SER A 31 -6.50 -10.14 -3.42
C SER A 31 -7.58 -9.08 -3.11
N SER A 32 -8.62 -9.48 -2.39
CA SER A 32 -9.63 -8.60 -1.78
C SER A 32 -9.50 -8.49 -0.26
N ASP A 33 -8.39 -8.97 0.31
CA ASP A 33 -8.10 -8.94 1.74
C ASP A 33 -7.29 -7.69 2.12
N PHE A 34 -7.88 -6.83 2.95
CA PHE A 34 -7.37 -5.52 3.29
C PHE A 34 -7.40 -5.24 4.80
N VAL A 35 -6.50 -4.35 5.25
CA VAL A 35 -6.48 -3.74 6.59
C VAL A 35 -6.45 -2.22 6.51
N GLU A 36 -6.95 -1.57 7.56
CA GLU A 36 -6.88 -0.11 7.70
C GLU A 36 -5.75 0.34 8.62
N GLU A 37 -5.37 -0.51 9.59
CA GLU A 37 -4.32 -0.21 10.56
C GLU A 37 -2.95 -0.68 10.05
N TYR A 38 -2.03 0.26 9.88
CA TYR A 38 -0.67 0.02 9.43
C TYR A 38 0.24 1.16 9.88
N ALA A 39 1.55 0.92 9.92
CA ALA A 39 2.55 1.94 10.25
C ALA A 39 3.64 2.01 9.20
N GLY A 40 4.02 3.27 8.88
CA GLY A 40 5.06 3.60 7.91
C GLY A 40 4.65 3.30 6.47
N PHE A 41 5.18 4.08 5.52
CA PHE A 41 5.02 3.81 4.11
C PHE A 41 6.31 4.10 3.34
N VAL A 42 6.48 3.39 2.24
CA VAL A 42 7.53 3.62 1.24
C VAL A 42 6.84 3.92 -0.08
N ILE A 43 7.34 4.94 -0.79
CA ILE A 43 6.90 5.26 -2.15
C ILE A 43 8.00 4.83 -3.11
N ILE A 44 7.68 3.93 -4.03
CA ILE A 44 8.54 3.56 -5.14
C ILE A 44 8.13 4.41 -6.35
N ILE A 45 9.01 5.34 -6.74
CA ILE A 45 8.80 6.24 -7.88
C ILE A 45 9.26 5.59 -9.19
N ASN A 46 10.42 4.93 -9.16
CA ASN A 46 10.98 4.19 -10.28
C ASN A 46 11.56 2.88 -9.74
N SER A 47 10.93 1.76 -10.07
CA SER A 47 11.30 0.43 -9.59
C SER A 47 12.66 -0.03 -10.15
N GLU A 48 12.96 0.31 -11.41
CA GLU A 48 14.22 -0.03 -12.08
C GLU A 48 15.45 0.68 -11.48
N LYS A 49 15.27 1.84 -10.83
CA LYS A 49 16.37 2.59 -10.19
C LYS A 49 16.40 2.44 -8.68
N SER A 50 15.37 1.84 -8.07
CA SER A 50 15.29 1.68 -6.62
C SER A 50 15.91 0.36 -6.17
N GLN A 51 16.91 0.44 -5.29
CA GLN A 51 17.49 -0.74 -4.65
C GLN A 51 16.45 -1.50 -3.82
N ILE A 52 15.65 -0.79 -3.03
CA ILE A 52 14.58 -1.39 -2.21
C ILE A 52 13.54 -2.09 -3.09
N ALA A 53 13.18 -1.49 -4.23
CA ALA A 53 12.22 -2.09 -5.15
C ALA A 53 12.76 -3.38 -5.74
N ARG A 54 14.04 -3.42 -6.16
CA ARG A 54 14.68 -4.65 -6.66
C ARG A 54 14.74 -5.75 -5.61
N GLU A 55 15.24 -5.44 -4.42
CA GLU A 55 15.38 -6.42 -3.33
C GLU A 55 14.05 -7.02 -2.87
N LYS A 56 12.97 -6.23 -2.94
CA LYS A 56 11.63 -6.64 -2.52
C LYS A 56 10.68 -6.97 -3.67
N ASN A 57 11.18 -6.94 -4.92
CA ASN A 57 10.39 -7.12 -6.14
C ASN A 57 9.11 -6.25 -6.17
N LEU A 58 9.24 -4.98 -5.76
CA LEU A 58 8.13 -4.03 -5.68
C LEU A 58 8.02 -3.20 -6.98
N LYS A 59 6.78 -2.97 -7.40
CA LYS A 59 6.44 -2.05 -8.49
C LYS A 59 6.31 -0.62 -7.98
N GLU A 60 6.15 0.32 -8.90
CA GLU A 60 5.77 1.70 -8.60
C GLU A 60 4.46 1.74 -7.79
N GLY A 61 4.47 2.54 -6.74
CA GLY A 61 3.34 2.62 -5.83
C GLY A 61 3.73 2.95 -4.40
N ILE A 62 2.73 2.87 -3.53
CA ILE A 62 2.85 3.13 -2.10
C ILE A 62 2.68 1.81 -1.37
N TRP A 63 3.62 1.49 -0.49
CA TRP A 63 3.71 0.22 0.22
C TRP A 63 3.79 0.45 1.72
N ALA A 64 3.08 -0.33 2.52
CA ALA A 64 3.17 -0.27 3.98
C ALA A 64 4.39 -1.03 4.49
N ILE A 65 5.01 -0.52 5.56
CA ILE A 65 6.16 -1.17 6.19
C ILE A 65 5.67 -2.28 7.15
N LYS A 66 4.73 -1.92 8.03
CA LYS A 66 4.17 -2.81 9.06
C LYS A 66 2.65 -2.81 9.02
N LEU A 67 2.06 -4.00 9.15
CA LEU A 67 0.63 -4.22 9.37
C LEU A 67 0.41 -4.60 10.84
N PHE A 68 -0.79 -4.32 11.36
CA PHE A 68 -1.25 -4.77 12.67
C PHE A 68 -2.40 -5.77 12.52
#